data_AF-A0AB37ULU7-F1
#
_entry.id   AF-A0AB37ULU7-F1
#
_cell.length_a   1.000
_cell.length_b   1.000
_cell.length_c   1.000
_cell.angle_alpha   90.00
_cell.angle_beta   90.00
_cell.angle_gamma   90.00
#
_symmetry.space_group_name_H-M   'P 1'
#
loop_
_entity.id
_entity.type
_entity.pdbx_description
1 polymer ?
#
loop_
_entity_poly.entity_id
_entity_poly.type
_entity_poly.pdbx_seq_one_letter_code
_entity_poly.pdbx_strand_id
1 'polypeptide(L)'
;MWGGFPKVVQAVFPNAVIVIDRFHVMKVVNEELNKIRKQVGIFDRRSKFLLWKNGLDLTQEETQKLEEILHRSKRLRRAYQWKEEFRAIYEKLLTVEEGKEQIE
;
A
#
# COMPACT_ATOMS: atom_id res chain seq x y z
N MET A 1 -4.62 -4.00 -12.98
CA MET A 1 -5.38 -3.64 -14.21
C MET A 1 -5.26 -4.76 -15.23
N TRP A 2 -6.22 -4.90 -16.13
CA TRP A 2 -6.10 -5.83 -17.25
C TRP A 2 -4.99 -5.33 -18.20
N GLY A 3 -4.00 -6.18 -18.48
CA GLY A 3 -2.80 -5.80 -19.24
C GLY A 3 -3.06 -5.42 -20.70
N GLY A 4 -4.24 -5.75 -21.26
CA GLY A 4 -4.65 -5.32 -22.59
C GLY A 4 -5.08 -3.85 -22.66
N PHE A 5 -5.58 -3.29 -21.56
CA PHE A 5 -6.13 -1.93 -21.56
C PHE A 5 -5.08 -0.86 -21.93
N PRO A 6 -3.87 -0.82 -21.33
CA PRO A 6 -2.86 0.16 -21.72
C PRO A 6 -2.44 0.05 -23.19
N LYS A 7 -2.39 -1.18 -23.74
CA LYS A 7 -2.00 -1.43 -25.13
C LYS A 7 -3.00 -0.83 -26.12
N VAL A 8 -4.30 -0.98 -25.84
CA VAL A 8 -5.36 -0.39 -26.68
C VAL A 8 -5.34 1.13 -26.59
N VAL A 9 -5.19 1.68 -25.38
CA VAL A 9 -5.12 3.13 -25.18
C VAL A 9 -3.94 3.73 -25.93
N GLN A 10 -2.76 3.11 -25.88
CA GLN A 10 -1.59 3.58 -26.64
C GLN A 10 -1.81 3.55 -28.16
N ALA A 11 -2.56 2.57 -28.68
CA ALA A 11 -2.83 2.45 -30.11
C ALA A 11 -3.87 3.47 -30.60
N VAL A 12 -4.94 3.71 -29.82
CA VAL A 12 -6.06 4.57 -30.21
C VAL A 12 -5.83 6.04 -29.82
N PHE A 13 -5.13 6.26 -28.70
CA PHE A 13 -4.86 7.57 -28.12
C PHE A 13 -3.36 7.72 -27.80
N PRO A 14 -2.49 7.85 -28.83
CA PRO A 14 -1.03 7.83 -28.65
C PRO A 14 -0.48 8.95 -27.77
N ASN A 15 -1.22 10.07 -27.66
CA ASN A 15 -0.84 11.23 -26.84
C ASN A 15 -1.46 11.20 -25.43
N ALA A 16 -2.25 10.18 -25.08
CA ALA A 16 -2.89 10.10 -23.77
C ALA A 16 -1.89 9.69 -22.69
N VAL A 17 -1.90 10.41 -21.57
CA VAL A 17 -1.14 10.02 -20.37
C VAL A 17 -1.92 8.95 -19.63
N ILE A 18 -1.33 7.77 -19.46
CA ILE A 18 -1.93 6.68 -18.69
C ILE A 18 -1.60 6.86 -17.22
N VAL A 19 -2.62 7.13 -16.41
CA VAL A 19 -2.49 7.28 -14.96
C VAL A 19 -3.08 6.06 -14.28
N ILE A 20 -2.31 5.44 -13.38
CA ILE A 20 -2.78 4.34 -12.54
C ILE A 20 -3.31 4.94 -11.23
N ASP A 21 -4.58 4.70 -10.94
CA ASP A 21 -5.17 5.14 -9.68
C ASP A 21 -4.45 4.51 -8.47
N ARG A 22 -4.09 5.34 -7.48
CA ARG A 22 -3.39 4.93 -6.26
C ARG A 22 -4.10 3.81 -5.49
N PHE A 23 -5.44 3.77 -5.53
CA PHE A 23 -6.23 2.73 -4.89
C PHE A 23 -5.87 1.34 -5.41
N HIS A 24 -5.69 1.20 -6.73
CA HIS A 24 -5.33 -0.09 -7.32
C HIS A 24 -3.94 -0.55 -6.90
N VAL A 25 -3.00 0.38 -6.73
CA VAL A 25 -1.65 0.08 -6.26
C VAL A 25 -1.68 -0.33 -4.79
N MET A 26 -2.31 0.49 -3.92
CA MET A 26 -2.41 0.20 -2.49
C MET A 26 -3.22 -1.07 -2.20
N LYS A 27 -4.20 -1.41 -3.03
CA LYS A 27 -4.95 -2.67 -2.93
C LYS A 27 -4.02 -3.88 -3.01
N VAL A 28 -3.09 -3.91 -3.97
CA VAL A 28 -2.13 -5.01 -4.14
C VAL A 28 -1.20 -5.10 -2.92
N VAL A 29 -0.69 -3.97 -2.44
CA VAL A 29 0.15 -3.92 -1.22
C VAL A 29 -0.60 -4.49 0.00
N ASN A 30 -1.86 -4.07 0.19
CA ASN A 30 -2.71 -4.54 1.28
C ASN A 30 -3.06 -6.04 1.17
N GLU A 31 -3.21 -6.56 -0.05
CA GLU A 31 -3.41 -7.99 -0.31
C GLU A 31 -2.17 -8.81 0.10
N GLU A 32 -0.97 -8.37 -0.27
CA GLU A 32 0.29 -9.00 0.14
C GLU A 32 0.51 -8.93 1.65
N LEU A 33 0.24 -7.78 2.28
CA LEU A 33 0.29 -7.64 3.73
C LEU A 33 -0.67 -8.62 4.43
N ASN A 34 -1.87 -8.80 3.89
CA ASN A 34 -2.83 -9.77 4.41
C ASN A 34 -2.39 -11.23 4.20
N LYS A 35 -1.64 -11.55 3.13
CA LYS A 35 -1.01 -12.87 2.97
C LYS A 35 0.03 -13.12 4.06
N ILE A 36 0.92 -12.15 4.30
CA ILE A 36 1.94 -12.22 5.35
C ILE A 36 1.30 -12.38 6.73
N ARG A 37 0.24 -11.61 7.03
CA ARG A 37 -0.54 -11.71 8.27
C ARG A 37 -1.06 -13.14 8.50
N LYS A 38 -1.61 -13.78 7.46
CA LYS A 38 -2.07 -15.18 7.55
C LYS A 38 -0.91 -16.16 7.75
N GLN A 39 0.24 -15.94 7.10
CA GLN A 39 1.43 -16.78 7.25
C GLN A 39 2.00 -16.76 8.68
N VAL A 40 1.80 -15.67 9.43
CA VAL A 40 2.25 -15.57 10.84
C VAL A 40 1.18 -16.02 11.85
N GLY A 41 0.13 -16.71 11.38
CA GLY A 41 -0.90 -17.29 12.26
C GLY A 41 -1.93 -16.30 12.80
N ILE A 42 -2.12 -15.16 12.14
CA ILE A 42 -3.13 -14.16 12.51
C ILE A 42 -4.26 -14.24 11.48
N PHE A 43 -5.43 -14.71 11.92
CA PHE A 43 -6.57 -14.98 11.03
C PHE A 43 -7.78 -14.09 11.29
N ASP A 44 -7.84 -13.43 12.43
CA ASP A 44 -9.00 -12.62 12.81
C ASP A 44 -9.21 -11.45 11.85
N ARG A 45 -10.47 -11.06 11.68
CA ARG A 45 -10.87 -10.03 10.71
C ARG A 45 -10.54 -8.61 11.20
N ARG A 46 -10.43 -8.39 12.52
CA ARG A 46 -10.18 -7.07 13.10
C ARG A 46 -8.74 -6.63 12.84
N SER A 47 -7.77 -7.52 13.07
CA SER A 47 -6.35 -7.31 12.75
C SER A 47 -6.13 -7.01 11.28
N LYS A 48 -6.91 -7.63 10.38
CA LYS A 48 -6.85 -7.32 8.94
C LYS A 48 -7.19 -5.86 8.68
N PHE A 49 -8.33 -5.38 9.19
CA PHE A 49 -8.76 -4.00 8.98
C PHE A 49 -7.84 -3.00 9.66
N LEU A 50 -7.31 -3.35 10.83
CA LEU A 50 -6.36 -2.52 11.56
C LEU A 50 -5.06 -2.32 10.79
N LEU A 51 -4.51 -3.38 10.18
CA LEU A 51 -3.32 -3.31 9.32
C LEU A 51 -3.56 -2.55 8.00
N TRP A 52 -4.80 -2.54 7.52
CA TRP A 52 -5.18 -1.85 6.27
C TRP A 52 -5.41 -0.35 6.47
N LYS A 53 -5.85 0.05 7.67
CA LYS A 53 -6.06 1.45 8.02
C LYS A 53 -4.75 2.24 7.90
N ASN A 54 -4.86 3.52 7.59
CA ASN A 54 -3.71 4.40 7.51
C ASN A 54 -3.20 4.69 8.92
N GLY A 55 -1.88 4.71 9.12
CA GLY A 55 -1.28 4.94 10.43
C GLY A 55 -1.76 6.25 11.07
N LEU A 56 -1.91 7.30 10.25
CA LEU A 56 -2.37 8.62 10.69
C LEU A 56 -3.85 8.65 11.13
N ASP A 57 -4.65 7.69 10.69
CA ASP A 57 -6.09 7.63 10.98
C ASP A 57 -6.39 6.73 12.20
N LEU A 58 -5.36 6.13 12.81
CA LEU A 58 -5.51 5.24 13.96
C LEU A 58 -5.80 6.04 15.23
N THR A 59 -6.76 5.55 16.02
CA THR A 59 -6.92 6.02 17.40
C THR A 59 -5.77 5.53 18.27
N GLN A 60 -5.64 6.09 19.47
CA GLN A 60 -4.64 5.64 20.44
C GLN A 60 -4.82 4.16 20.81
N GLU A 61 -6.07 3.72 21.01
CA GLU A 61 -6.41 2.32 21.32
C GLU A 61 -6.09 1.38 20.14
N GLU A 62 -6.39 1.82 18.92
CA GLU A 62 -6.06 1.08 17.69
C GLU A 62 -4.55 0.97 17.50
N THR A 63 -3.79 2.02 17.80
CA THR A 63 -2.32 2.05 17.73
C THR A 63 -1.70 1.04 18.69
N GLN A 64 -2.20 0.95 19.92
CA GLN A 64 -1.74 -0.03 20.90
C GLN A 64 -1.98 -1.46 20.42
N LYS A 65 -3.20 -1.76 19.96
CA LYS A 65 -3.55 -3.09 19.41
C LYS A 65 -2.73 -3.44 18.17
N LEU A 66 -2.45 -2.45 17.32
CA LEU A 66 -1.61 -2.65 16.15
C LEU A 66 -0.21 -3.04 16.60
N GLU A 67 0.36 -2.34 17.57
CA GLU A 67 1.71 -2.63 18.07
C GLU A 67 1.82 -4.03 18.67
N GLU A 68 0.80 -4.48 19.43
CA GLU A 68 0.70 -5.86 19.92
C GLU A 68 0.72 -6.89 18.78
N ILE A 69 0.00 -6.63 17.68
CA ILE A 69 0.00 -7.48 16.48
C ILE A 69 1.37 -7.50 15.82
N LEU A 70 2.01 -6.33 15.68
CA LEU A 70 3.33 -6.21 15.03
C LEU A 70 4.46 -6.81 15.89
N HIS A 71 4.29 -6.88 17.22
CA HIS A 71 5.23 -7.58 18.11
C HIS A 71 5.29 -9.09 17.87
N ARG A 72 4.20 -9.70 17.36
CA ARG A 72 4.16 -11.15 17.10
C ARG A 72 5.09 -11.60 15.98
N SER A 73 5.48 -10.71 15.07
CA SER A 73 6.38 -11.06 13.96
C SER A 73 7.14 -9.87 13.41
N LYS A 74 8.48 -9.98 13.41
CA LYS A 74 9.38 -9.01 12.77
C LYS A 74 9.08 -8.85 11.26
N ARG A 75 8.69 -9.94 10.59
CA ARG A 75 8.35 -9.93 9.16
C ARG A 75 7.07 -9.14 8.91
N LEU A 76 6.04 -9.34 9.75
CA LEU A 76 4.79 -8.58 9.64
C LEU A 76 5.02 -7.09 9.92
N ARG A 77 5.80 -6.77 10.95
CA ARG A 77 6.22 -5.39 11.27
C ARG A 77 6.89 -4.71 10.10
N ARG A 78 7.89 -5.35 9.49
CA ARG A 78 8.60 -4.79 8.35
C ARG A 78 7.66 -4.59 7.15
N ALA A 79 6.78 -5.55 6.87
CA ALA A 79 5.81 -5.42 5.79
C ALA A 79 4.82 -4.27 6.02
N TYR A 80 4.38 -4.05 7.26
CA TYR A 80 3.53 -2.91 7.62
C TYR A 80 4.28 -1.57 7.45
N GLN A 81 5.53 -1.50 7.90
CA GLN A 81 6.38 -0.30 7.71
C GLN A 81 6.51 0.05 6.22
N TRP A 82 6.84 -0.93 5.37
CA TRP A 82 6.91 -0.71 3.92
C TRP A 82 5.58 -0.27 3.31
N LYS A 83 4.44 -0.76 3.82
CA LYS A 83 3.12 -0.28 3.38
C LYS A 83 2.92 1.20 3.70
N GLU A 84 3.32 1.66 4.89
CA GLU A 84 3.21 3.06 5.29
C GLU A 84 4.22 3.96 4.55
N GLU A 85 5.47 3.51 4.40
CA GLU A 85 6.51 4.21 3.62
C GLU A 85 6.08 4.37 2.15
N PHE A 86 5.55 3.31 1.56
CA PHE A 86 5.04 3.34 0.19
C PHE A 86 3.82 4.27 0.05
N ARG A 87 2.91 4.25 1.03
CA ARG A 87 1.80 5.20 1.08
C ARG A 87 2.31 6.64 1.16
N ALA A 88 3.34 6.91 1.96
CA ALA A 88 3.86 8.25 2.17
C ALA A 88 4.30 8.93 0.86
N ILE A 89 4.72 8.16 -0.15
CA ILE A 89 5.01 8.69 -1.50
C ILE A 89 3.80 9.42 -2.09
N TYR A 90 2.59 8.87 -1.94
CA TYR A 90 1.35 9.47 -2.43
C TYR A 90 0.81 10.64 -1.59
N GLU A 91 1.32 10.81 -0.37
CA GLU A 91 0.95 11.93 0.51
C GLU A 91 1.91 13.11 0.34
N LYS A 92 3.02 12.94 -0.40
CA LYS A 92 3.91 14.05 -0.79
C LYS A 92 3.32 14.78 -2.00
N LEU A 93 3.41 16.10 -1.98
CA LEU A 93 3.07 16.95 -3.12
C LEU A 93 4.26 17.03 -4.09
N LEU A 94 4.58 15.92 -4.75
CA LEU A 94 5.65 15.86 -5.76
C LEU A 94 5.06 15.80 -7.17
N THR A 95 5.70 16.50 -8.10
CA THR A 95 5.49 16.29 -9.52
C THR A 95 6.17 14.99 -9.99
N VAL A 96 5.86 14.55 -11.21
CA VAL A 96 6.49 13.35 -11.78
C VAL A 96 7.99 13.58 -11.98
N GLU A 97 8.37 14.80 -12.30
CA GLU A 97 9.76 15.24 -12.50
C GLU A 97 10.53 15.20 -11.17
N GLU A 98 10.01 15.85 -10.12
CA GLU A 98 10.62 15.84 -8.79
C GLU A 98 10.70 14.43 -8.18
N GLY A 99 9.70 13.60 -8.46
CA GLY A 99 9.69 12.19 -8.04
C GLY A 99 10.79 11.36 -8.69
N LYS A 100 11.17 11.64 -9.95
CA LYS A 100 12.26 10.93 -10.64
C LYS A 100 13.62 11.28 -10.05
N GLU A 101 13.86 12.55 -9.73
CA GLU A 101 15.11 13.02 -9.12
C GLU A 101 15.38 12.38 -7.75
N GLN A 102 14.33 11.99 -7.00
CA GLN A 102 14.49 11.33 -5.69
C GLN A 102 14.81 9.83 -5.77
N ILE A 103 14.72 9.22 -6.96
CA ILE A 103 14.94 7.78 -7.16
C ILE A 103 16.33 7.50 -7.77
N GLU A 104 16.91 8.47 -8.47
CA GLU A 104 18.30 8.42 -9.00
C GLU A 104 19.35 8.64 -7.90
#